data_AF-A0A355UBL7-F1
#
_entry.id   AF-A0A355UBL7-F1
#
_cell.length_a   1.000
_cell.length_b   1.000
_cell.length_c   1.000
_cell.angle_alpha   90.00
_cell.angle_beta   90.00
_cell.angle_gamma   90.00
#
_symmetry.space_group_name_H-M   'P 1'
#
loop_
_entity.id
_entity.type
_entity.pdbx_description
1 polymer ?
#
loop_
_entity_poly.entity_id
_entity_poly.type
_entity_poly.pdbx_seq_one_letter_code
_entity_poly.pdbx_strand_id
1 'polypeptide(L)'
;MKNIKILLLVGTAFFVTSCTVTRPFAVTNNEIGDAVGTSKTTLIFGTSAGPNLEQALYSTNKDFGLIEAAKNGNIDKIATVDVKTSNYGFITQVKIIVTGTELK
;
A
#
# COMPACT_ATOMS: atom_id res chain seq x y z
N MET A 1 9.35 -18.84 37.23
CA MET A 1 9.34 -17.49 36.63
C MET A 1 10.31 -17.30 35.46
N LYS A 2 11.44 -18.02 35.36
CA LYS A 2 12.41 -17.90 34.25
C LYS A 2 11.79 -18.19 32.88
N ASN A 3 10.88 -19.17 32.80
CA ASN A 3 10.24 -19.60 31.55
C ASN A 3 9.15 -18.63 31.06
N ILE A 4 8.45 -17.93 31.98
CA ILE A 4 7.44 -16.91 31.64
C ILE A 4 8.09 -15.67 31.04
N LYS A 5 9.26 -15.27 31.54
CA LYS A 5 10.02 -14.13 31.00
C LYS A 5 10.49 -14.40 29.57
N ILE A 6 10.88 -15.65 29.28
CA ILE A 6 11.26 -16.09 27.92
C ILE A 6 10.04 -16.09 27.00
N LEU A 7 8.88 -16.57 27.46
CA LEU A 7 7.65 -16.58 26.66
C LEU A 7 7.16 -15.16 26.31
N LEU A 8 7.26 -14.23 27.26
CA LEU A 8 6.97 -12.80 27.03
C LEU A 8 7.94 -12.16 26.05
N LEU A 9 9.24 -12.46 26.16
CA LEU A 9 10.29 -11.96 25.27
C LEU A 9 10.11 -12.46 23.82
N VAL A 10 9.84 -13.75 23.66
CA VAL A 10 9.57 -14.38 22.35
C VAL A 10 8.25 -13.88 21.76
N GLY A 11 7.22 -13.71 22.59
CA GLY A 11 5.94 -13.12 22.19
C GLY A 11 6.12 -11.72 21.61
N THR A 12 6.89 -10.84 22.27
CA THR A 12 7.16 -9.48 21.78
C THR A 12 8.00 -9.45 20.50
N ALA A 13 8.91 -10.43 20.31
CA ALA A 13 9.72 -10.52 19.10
C ALA A 13 8.91 -10.86 17.84
N PHE A 14 7.76 -11.53 17.98
CA PHE A 14 6.87 -11.83 16.85
C PHE A 14 6.11 -10.60 16.33
N PHE A 15 5.92 -9.56 17.16
CA PHE A 15 5.19 -8.35 16.78
C PHE A 15 6.05 -7.31 16.04
N VAL A 16 7.38 -7.48 15.98
CA VAL A 16 8.30 -6.53 15.32
C VAL A 16 8.63 -6.89 13.87
N THR A 17 8.07 -7.96 13.31
CA THR A 17 8.29 -8.32 11.91
C THR A 17 7.37 -7.51 10.98
N SER A 18 7.54 -6.19 10.94
CA SER A 18 6.89 -5.38 9.91
C SER A 18 7.68 -5.48 8.61
N CYS A 19 7.07 -5.96 7.53
CA CYS A 19 7.69 -5.94 6.21
C CYS A 19 7.01 -4.89 5.33
N THR A 20 7.81 -4.13 4.57
CA THR A 20 7.30 -3.18 3.59
C THR A 20 7.88 -3.53 2.23
N VAL A 21 7.00 -3.71 1.24
CA VAL A 21 7.37 -4.07 -0.13
C VAL A 21 6.68 -3.09 -1.08
N THR A 22 7.45 -2.55 -2.01
CA THR A 22 6.91 -1.76 -3.13
C THR A 22 7.04 -2.58 -4.39
N ARG A 23 5.95 -2.78 -5.11
CA ARG A 23 5.96 -3.49 -6.40
C ARG A 23 5.49 -2.56 -7.53
N PRO A 24 6.12 -2.60 -8.70
CA PRO A 24 5.55 -2.00 -9.89
C PRO A 24 4.29 -2.79 -10.28
N PHE A 25 3.19 -2.08 -10.50
CA PHE A 25 1.91 -2.68 -10.88
C PHE A 25 1.62 -2.48 -12.36
N ALA A 26 1.84 -1.26 -12.87
CA ALA A 26 1.65 -0.94 -14.27
C ALA A 26 2.57 0.21 -14.70
N VAL A 27 2.93 0.20 -15.98
CA VAL A 27 3.62 1.30 -16.66
C VAL A 27 2.96 1.53 -18.01
N THR A 28 2.99 2.77 -18.48
CA THR A 28 2.50 3.14 -19.82
C THR A 28 3.63 3.81 -20.61
N ASN A 29 3.33 4.18 -21.86
CA ASN A 29 4.26 4.90 -22.73
C ASN A 29 4.10 6.44 -22.63
N ASN A 30 3.37 6.93 -21.63
CA ASN A 30 3.21 8.37 -21.40
C ASN A 30 4.50 8.95 -20.79
N GLU A 31 4.67 10.27 -20.93
CA GLU A 31 5.78 10.99 -20.30
C GLU A 31 5.67 10.94 -18.77
N ILE A 32 6.80 10.78 -18.09
CA ILE A 32 6.91 10.91 -16.65
C ILE A 32 7.02 12.41 -16.35
N GLY A 33 5.95 13.01 -15.84
CA GLY A 33 5.95 14.38 -15.34
C GLY A 33 6.17 14.46 -13.84
N ASP A 34 6.05 15.67 -13.29
CA ASP A 34 6.24 15.95 -11.86
C ASP A 34 5.00 15.61 -11.00
N ALA A 35 3.86 15.30 -11.63
CA ALA A 35 2.61 14.99 -10.93
C ALA A 35 2.72 13.64 -10.21
N VAL A 36 2.53 13.66 -8.88
CA VAL A 36 2.50 12.44 -8.06
C VAL A 36 1.24 12.40 -7.22
N GLY A 37 0.46 11.34 -7.40
CA GLY A 37 -0.78 11.08 -6.70
C GLY A 37 -0.67 9.85 -5.80
N THR A 38 -1.34 9.86 -4.64
CA THR A 38 -1.39 8.68 -3.77
C THR A 38 -2.78 8.43 -3.22
N SER A 39 -3.12 7.15 -3.07
CA SER A 39 -4.28 6.68 -2.31
C SER A 39 -3.81 5.64 -1.31
N LYS A 40 -4.33 5.70 -0.08
CA LYS A 40 -3.92 4.83 1.03
C LYS A 40 -5.16 4.21 1.67
N THR A 41 -5.03 2.94 2.01
CA THR A 41 -5.99 2.22 2.86
C THR A 41 -5.28 1.39 3.92
N THR A 42 -6.01 1.08 4.99
CA THR A 42 -5.62 0.11 6.00
C THR A 42 -6.58 -1.06 5.92
N LEU A 43 -6.01 -2.25 5.77
CA LEU A 43 -6.70 -3.53 5.64
C LEU A 43 -6.58 -4.29 6.95
N ILE A 44 -7.70 -4.82 7.44
CA ILE A 44 -7.75 -5.73 8.59
C ILE A 44 -7.98 -7.15 8.06
N PHE A 45 -7.13 -8.10 8.47
CA PHE A 45 -7.10 -9.47 7.93
C PHE A 45 -7.06 -9.50 6.40
N GLY A 46 -6.16 -8.70 5.82
CA GLY A 46 -6.07 -8.53 4.39
C GLY A 46 -4.69 -8.09 3.92
N THR A 47 -4.49 -8.09 2.62
CA THR A 47 -3.27 -7.64 1.97
C THR A 47 -3.55 -7.23 0.52
N SER A 48 -2.56 -6.68 -0.17
CA SER A 48 -2.57 -6.58 -1.62
C SER A 48 -1.71 -7.70 -2.20
N ALA A 49 -2.24 -8.46 -3.14
CA ALA A 49 -1.57 -9.63 -3.70
C ALA A 49 -2.02 -9.89 -5.15
N GLY A 50 -1.05 -10.21 -6.00
CA GLY A 50 -1.28 -10.45 -7.43
C GLY A 50 -1.93 -9.24 -8.12
N PRO A 51 -2.97 -9.45 -8.93
CA PRO A 51 -3.64 -8.38 -9.66
C PRO A 51 -4.55 -7.51 -8.79
N ASN A 52 -4.90 -7.96 -7.58
CA ASN A 52 -5.81 -7.23 -6.70
C ASN A 52 -5.05 -6.19 -5.88
N LEU A 53 -5.52 -4.93 -5.96
CA LEU A 53 -4.95 -3.79 -5.24
C LEU A 53 -5.24 -3.87 -3.73
N GLU A 54 -6.37 -4.48 -3.35
CA GLU A 54 -6.69 -4.82 -1.96
C GLU A 54 -7.59 -6.06 -1.91
N GLN A 55 -7.42 -6.87 -0.87
CA GLN A 55 -8.34 -7.93 -0.45
C GLN A 55 -8.32 -7.98 1.07
N ALA A 56 -9.45 -7.79 1.72
CA ALA A 56 -9.53 -7.75 3.19
C ALA A 56 -10.94 -8.02 3.69
N LEU A 57 -11.04 -8.39 4.97
CA LEU A 57 -12.32 -8.43 5.68
C LEU A 57 -12.88 -7.02 5.92
N TYR A 58 -11.99 -6.05 6.12
CA TYR A 58 -12.35 -4.64 6.27
C TYR A 58 -11.26 -3.74 5.68
N SER A 59 -11.70 -2.70 4.96
CA SER A 59 -10.85 -1.65 4.39
C SER A 59 -11.31 -0.30 4.91
N THR A 60 -10.38 0.54 5.36
CA THR A 60 -10.71 1.86 5.95
C THR A 60 -11.07 2.92 4.91
N ASN A 61 -10.66 2.72 3.65
CA ASN A 61 -10.92 3.66 2.57
C ASN A 61 -11.76 2.98 1.49
N LYS A 62 -12.98 3.49 1.27
CA LYS A 62 -13.94 2.94 0.30
C LYS A 62 -13.65 3.36 -1.13
N ASP A 63 -12.99 4.49 -1.32
CA ASP A 63 -12.63 5.03 -2.63
C ASP A 63 -11.21 4.61 -3.05
N PHE A 64 -10.57 3.75 -2.24
CA PHE A 64 -9.21 3.29 -2.45
C PHE A 64 -9.02 2.71 -3.85
N GLY A 65 -8.05 3.24 -4.57
CA GLY A 65 -7.74 2.76 -5.90
C GLY A 65 -6.88 3.71 -6.72
N LEU A 66 -6.65 3.29 -7.96
CA LEU A 66 -5.87 4.05 -8.93
C LEU A 66 -6.49 5.41 -9.25
N ILE A 67 -7.82 5.45 -9.37
CA ILE A 67 -8.57 6.66 -9.74
C ILE A 67 -8.47 7.72 -8.64
N GLU A 68 -8.65 7.33 -7.38
CA GLU A 68 -8.49 8.26 -6.25
C GLU A 68 -7.05 8.77 -6.18
N ALA A 69 -6.06 7.90 -6.36
CA ALA A 69 -4.66 8.32 -6.37
C ALA A 69 -4.37 9.34 -7.48
N ALA A 70 -4.85 9.09 -8.70
CA ALA A 70 -4.67 10.00 -9.84
C ALA A 70 -5.37 11.35 -9.61
N LYS A 71 -6.59 11.35 -9.06
CA LYS A 71 -7.33 12.57 -8.69
C LYS A 71 -6.58 13.38 -7.63
N ASN A 72 -6.07 12.72 -6.59
CA ASN A 72 -5.30 13.37 -5.53
C ASN A 72 -4.00 14.01 -6.03
N GLY A 73 -3.45 13.52 -7.14
CA GLY A 73 -2.24 14.07 -7.77
C GLY A 73 -2.49 15.02 -8.94
N ASN A 74 -3.75 15.34 -9.26
CA ASN A 74 -4.13 16.08 -10.47
C ASN A 74 -3.43 15.54 -11.73
N ILE A 75 -3.50 14.21 -11.94
CA ILE A 75 -2.82 13.53 -13.05
C ILE A 75 -3.76 13.46 -14.26
N ASP A 76 -3.28 13.91 -15.43
CA ASP A 76 -3.96 13.77 -16.73
C ASP A 76 -3.68 12.40 -17.35
N LYS A 77 -2.39 12.07 -17.51
CA LYS A 77 -1.92 10.83 -18.11
C LYS A 77 -1.03 10.09 -17.16
N ILE A 78 -1.42 8.85 -16.84
CA ILE A 78 -0.68 7.96 -15.95
C ILE A 78 0.56 7.44 -16.68
N ALA A 79 1.74 7.57 -16.07
CA ALA A 79 3.01 7.02 -16.53
C ALA A 79 3.37 5.74 -15.77
N THR A 80 3.42 5.78 -14.44
CA THR A 80 3.72 4.62 -13.59
C THR A 80 2.71 4.45 -12.46
N VAL A 81 2.53 3.20 -12.04
CA VAL A 81 1.71 2.82 -10.90
C VAL A 81 2.50 1.84 -10.03
N ASP A 82 2.78 2.24 -8.80
CA ASP A 82 3.45 1.43 -7.79
C ASP A 82 2.50 1.14 -6.62
N VAL A 83 2.59 -0.08 -6.09
CA VAL A 83 1.82 -0.50 -4.91
C VAL A 83 2.78 -0.79 -3.78
N LYS A 84 2.73 0.06 -2.74
CA LYS A 84 3.47 -0.10 -1.51
C LYS A 84 2.60 -0.77 -0.46
N THR A 85 3.02 -1.95 0.01
CA THR A 85 2.33 -2.74 1.03
C THR A 85 3.21 -2.81 2.27
N SER A 86 2.68 -2.39 3.41
CA SER A 86 3.35 -2.45 4.72
C SER A 86 2.53 -3.36 5.63
N ASN A 87 3.07 -4.54 5.94
CA ASN A 87 2.41 -5.55 6.76
C ASN A 87 2.88 -5.41 8.20
N TYR A 88 1.92 -5.37 9.14
CA TYR A 88 2.14 -5.28 10.58
C TYR A 88 1.44 -6.45 11.31
N GLY A 89 1.46 -7.64 10.71
CA GLY A 89 0.73 -8.82 11.16
C GLY A 89 -0.70 -8.87 10.62
N PHE A 90 -1.69 -8.64 11.48
CA PHE A 90 -3.11 -8.67 11.09
C PHE A 90 -3.60 -7.38 10.43
N ILE A 91 -2.78 -6.32 10.47
CA ILE A 91 -3.06 -5.02 9.87
C ILE A 91 -2.07 -4.80 8.74
N THR A 92 -2.58 -4.51 7.54
CA THR A 92 -1.76 -4.20 6.37
C THR A 92 -2.12 -2.81 5.87
N GLN A 93 -1.14 -1.95 5.67
CA GLN A 93 -1.34 -0.67 4.99
C GLN A 93 -0.96 -0.81 3.53
N VAL A 94 -1.86 -0.44 2.63
CA VAL A 94 -1.61 -0.42 1.19
C VAL A 94 -1.67 1.02 0.71
N LYS A 95 -0.65 1.43 -0.05
CA LYS A 95 -0.58 2.73 -0.70
C LYS A 95 -0.34 2.52 -2.19
N ILE A 96 -1.21 3.08 -3.01
CA ILE A 96 -0.99 3.22 -4.45
C ILE A 96 -0.31 4.57 -4.67
N ILE A 97 0.74 4.54 -5.49
CA ILE A 97 1.51 5.71 -5.91
C ILE A 97 1.38 5.76 -7.43
N VAL A 98 0.91 6.89 -7.94
CA VAL A 98 0.73 7.13 -9.37
C VAL A 98 1.59 8.31 -9.75
N THR A 99 2.32 8.19 -10.86
CA THR A 99 3.06 9.29 -11.46
C THR A 99 2.55 9.54 -12.87
N GLY A 100 2.72 10.76 -13.37
CA GLY A 100 2.23 11.11 -14.70
C GLY A 100 2.39 12.58 -15.04
N THR A 101 1.74 13.00 -16.13
CA THR A 101 1.66 14.40 -16.50
C THR A 101 0.56 15.12 -15.73
N GLU A 102 0.77 16.39 -15.41
CA GLU A 102 -0.21 17.23 -14.72
C GLU A 102 -1.45 17.50 -15.58
N LEU A 103 -2.61 17.58 -14.92
CA LEU A 103 -3.87 18.05 -15.48
C LEU A 103 -3.75 19.55 -15.75
N LYS A 104 -3.74 19.91 -17.03
CA LYS A 104 -3.72 21.30 -17.51
C LYS A 104 -5.12 21.92 -17.51
#